data_AF-A0A433Q8H3-F1
#
_entry.id   AF-A0A433Q8H3-F1
#
_cell.length_a   1.000
_cell.length_b   1.000
_cell.length_c   1.000
_cell.angle_alpha   90.00
_cell.angle_beta   90.00
_cell.angle_gamma   90.00
#
_symmetry.space_group_name_H-M   'P 1'
#
loop_
_entity.id
_entity.type
_entity.pdbx_description
1 polymer ?
#
loop_
_entity_poly.entity_id
_entity_poly.type
_entity_poly.pdbx_seq_one_letter_code
_entity_poly.pdbx_strand_id
1 'polypeptide(L)'
;MYSCTKLFPTSTFLTISSQDDNPELFNISPDEIIRRLRAKGHPIRLFGETDKQRKIRLRALELMEERTDSSGQRNDFMRTLEDLESGLDLEALKKKAGVDDDKKVRKSRIGQESLLATPIELDFLQSDPDKLYPLIYAFLKRILREWEESLDERPDEVKRSVQGKRIAATMKQTADYLKPLFRQLKSRDLEPDILARITEITHNMQQRLYLKAQDAYLRLSIGNSPWPIGVTMVGIHERSAREKIFAAQVAHVLNDETTRKWIQSLKRLMSFCQDKYPPDTLAQRIG
;
A
#
# COMPACT_ATOMS: atom_id res chain seq x y z
N MET A 1 7.42 28.71 -38.13
CA MET A 1 6.46 27.59 -37.95
C MET A 1 7.22 26.43 -37.33
N TYR A 2 6.86 26.05 -36.12
CA TYR A 2 7.61 25.11 -35.30
C TYR A 2 7.41 23.66 -35.76
N SER A 3 8.54 22.95 -35.89
CA SER A 3 8.64 21.52 -36.12
C SER A 3 8.35 20.77 -34.82
N CYS A 4 7.46 19.77 -34.84
CA CYS A 4 7.11 18.95 -33.67
C CYS A 4 7.48 17.49 -33.96
N THR A 5 8.70 17.10 -33.59
CA THR A 5 9.16 15.71 -33.56
C THR A 5 8.77 15.09 -32.21
N LYS A 6 7.70 14.29 -32.18
CA LYS A 6 7.41 13.39 -31.06
C LYS A 6 8.09 12.05 -31.32
N LEU A 7 9.20 11.82 -30.62
CA LEU A 7 9.89 10.54 -30.52
C LEU A 7 8.98 9.55 -29.76
N PHE A 8 8.55 8.49 -30.43
CA PHE A 8 7.95 7.33 -29.78
C PHE A 8 9.07 6.40 -29.29
N PRO A 9 8.96 5.81 -28.09
CA PRO A 9 9.91 4.83 -27.62
C PRO A 9 9.79 3.55 -28.46
N THR A 10 10.94 3.05 -28.89
CA THR A 10 11.11 1.83 -29.67
C THR A 10 10.55 0.62 -28.93
N SER A 11 9.56 -0.03 -29.56
CA SER A 11 8.97 -1.30 -29.11
C SER A 11 10.02 -2.41 -29.21
N THR A 12 10.59 -2.82 -28.08
CA THR A 12 11.35 -4.06 -27.96
C THR A 12 10.45 -5.24 -28.30
N PHE A 13 10.69 -5.83 -29.47
CA PHE A 13 10.07 -7.09 -29.88
C PHE A 13 10.55 -8.22 -28.95
N LEU A 14 9.68 -8.66 -28.06
CA LEU A 14 9.85 -9.95 -27.38
C LEU A 14 9.35 -11.05 -28.33
N THR A 15 10.29 -11.73 -28.97
CA THR A 15 10.03 -13.00 -29.67
C THR A 15 9.69 -14.05 -28.62
N ILE A 16 8.39 -14.31 -28.41
CA ILE A 16 7.93 -15.42 -27.59
C ILE A 16 8.01 -16.69 -28.43
N SER A 17 8.95 -17.56 -28.07
CA SER A 17 9.12 -18.90 -28.61
C SER A 17 7.86 -19.73 -28.45
N SER A 18 7.46 -20.35 -29.55
CA SER A 18 6.22 -21.07 -29.78
C SER A 18 6.22 -22.46 -29.16
N GLN A 19 5.88 -22.59 -27.87
CA GLN A 19 5.49 -23.89 -27.27
C GLN A 19 4.54 -23.67 -26.09
N ASP A 20 3.23 -23.52 -26.36
CA ASP A 20 2.16 -23.88 -25.42
C ASP A 20 0.82 -23.97 -26.18
N ASP A 21 0.57 -25.10 -26.84
CA ASP A 21 -0.72 -25.39 -27.50
C ASP A 21 -1.67 -26.03 -26.46
N ASN A 22 -2.27 -25.20 -25.61
CA ASN A 22 -3.40 -25.62 -24.78
C ASN A 22 -4.73 -25.35 -25.55
N PRO A 23 -5.57 -26.36 -25.83
CA PRO A 23 -6.70 -26.26 -26.75
C PRO A 23 -7.92 -25.49 -26.21
N GLU A 24 -7.95 -25.11 -24.92
CA GLU A 24 -9.00 -24.22 -24.39
C GLU A 24 -8.76 -22.73 -24.68
N LEU A 25 -7.63 -22.36 -25.29
CA LEU A 25 -7.20 -20.97 -25.51
C LEU A 25 -7.95 -20.19 -26.61
N PHE A 26 -8.83 -20.81 -27.40
CA PHE A 26 -9.24 -20.25 -28.68
C PHE A 26 -10.66 -19.70 -28.79
N ASN A 27 -11.49 -19.83 -27.75
CA ASN A 27 -12.93 -19.57 -27.87
C ASN A 27 -13.37 -18.13 -27.55
N ILE A 28 -12.52 -17.14 -27.82
CA ILE A 28 -12.88 -15.72 -27.73
C ILE A 28 -13.19 -15.22 -29.14
N SER A 29 -14.38 -14.63 -29.31
CA SER A 29 -14.82 -14.12 -30.61
C SER A 29 -13.94 -12.94 -31.06
N PRO A 30 -13.78 -12.74 -32.38
CA PRO A 30 -13.03 -11.60 -32.92
C PRO A 30 -13.53 -10.25 -32.41
N ASP A 31 -14.84 -10.11 -32.24
CA ASP A 31 -15.48 -8.88 -31.75
C ASP A 31 -15.13 -8.59 -30.29
N GLU A 32 -15.06 -9.63 -29.47
CA GLU A 32 -14.69 -9.51 -28.06
C GLU A 32 -13.22 -9.09 -27.91
N ILE A 33 -12.33 -9.58 -28.78
CA ILE A 33 -10.92 -9.15 -28.82
C ILE A 33 -10.83 -7.67 -29.18
N ILE A 34 -11.59 -7.21 -30.16
CA ILE A 34 -11.63 -5.80 -30.58
C ILE A 34 -12.13 -4.93 -29.43
N ARG A 35 -13.21 -5.35 -28.77
CA ARG A 35 -13.81 -4.64 -27.65
C ARG A 35 -12.82 -4.48 -26.50
N ARG A 36 -12.14 -5.56 -26.11
CA ARG A 36 -11.16 -5.56 -25.00
C ARG A 36 -9.90 -4.75 -25.34
N LEU A 37 -9.37 -4.86 -26.56
CA LEU A 37 -8.23 -4.04 -26.98
C LEU A 37 -8.56 -2.55 -27.00
N ARG A 38 -9.76 -2.17 -27.44
CA ARG A 38 -10.26 -0.78 -27.37
C ARG A 38 -10.41 -0.29 -25.93
N ALA A 39 -11.00 -1.11 -25.06
CA ALA A 39 -11.17 -0.77 -23.65
C ALA A 39 -9.83 -0.51 -22.96
N LYS A 40 -8.78 -1.25 -23.35
CA LYS A 40 -7.41 -1.10 -22.86
C LYS A 40 -6.59 -0.02 -23.59
N GLY A 41 -7.18 0.71 -24.54
CA GLY A 41 -6.49 1.78 -25.29
C GLY A 41 -5.41 1.29 -26.26
N HIS A 42 -5.35 -0.01 -26.57
CA HIS A 42 -4.37 -0.58 -27.48
C HIS A 42 -4.89 -0.65 -28.93
N PRO A 43 -4.00 -0.54 -29.94
CA PRO A 43 -4.38 -0.74 -31.33
C PRO A 43 -5.08 -2.08 -31.56
N ILE A 44 -6.19 -2.02 -32.30
CA ILE A 44 -7.03 -3.19 -32.60
C ILE A 44 -6.23 -4.25 -33.38
N ARG A 45 -5.35 -3.82 -34.27
CA ARG A 45 -4.44 -4.68 -35.02
C ARG A 45 -3.12 -3.96 -35.27
N LEU A 46 -2.01 -4.66 -35.10
CA LEU A 46 -0.67 -4.17 -35.47
C LEU A 46 -0.32 -4.59 -36.91
N PHE A 47 0.59 -3.84 -37.55
CA PHE A 47 1.03 -4.15 -38.91
C PHE A 47 1.74 -5.51 -38.95
N GLY A 48 1.34 -6.39 -39.86
CA GLY A 48 1.87 -7.77 -39.96
C GLY A 48 1.35 -8.75 -38.90
N GLU A 49 0.41 -8.34 -38.03
CA GLU A 49 -0.13 -9.20 -36.97
C GLU A 49 -1.19 -10.18 -37.51
N THR A 50 -0.95 -11.47 -37.29
CA THR A 50 -1.93 -12.56 -37.51
C THR A 50 -2.98 -12.60 -36.40
N ASP A 51 -4.14 -13.20 -36.65
CA ASP A 51 -5.21 -13.26 -35.65
C ASP A 51 -4.82 -14.09 -34.41
N LYS A 52 -3.96 -15.11 -34.56
CA LYS A 52 -3.35 -15.85 -33.43
C LYS A 52 -2.46 -14.93 -32.59
N GLN A 53 -1.61 -14.11 -33.23
CA GLN A 53 -0.74 -13.15 -32.53
C GLN A 53 -1.52 -12.06 -31.82
N ARG A 54 -2.62 -11.57 -32.40
CA ARG A 54 -3.52 -10.61 -31.74
C ARG A 54 -4.13 -11.15 -30.46
N LYS A 55 -4.55 -12.43 -30.47
CA LYS A 55 -5.07 -13.14 -29.28
C LYS A 55 -4.00 -13.27 -28.19
N ILE A 56 -2.79 -13.68 -28.58
CA ILE A 56 -1.65 -13.81 -27.66
C ILE A 56 -1.31 -12.44 -27.04
N ARG A 57 -1.33 -11.36 -27.83
CA ARG A 57 -1.09 -10.00 -27.33
C ARG A 57 -2.16 -9.55 -26.34
N LEU A 58 -3.44 -9.76 -26.64
CA LEU A 58 -4.51 -9.45 -25.70
C LEU A 58 -4.30 -10.18 -24.37
N ARG A 59 -3.96 -11.47 -24.41
CA ARG A 59 -3.70 -12.27 -23.21
C ARG A 59 -2.44 -11.81 -22.47
N ALA A 60 -1.38 -11.45 -23.18
CA ALA A 60 -0.18 -10.88 -22.58
C ALA A 60 -0.47 -9.57 -21.85
N LEU A 61 -1.31 -8.71 -22.44
CA LEU A 61 -1.78 -7.47 -21.80
C LEU A 61 -2.66 -7.76 -20.58
N GLU A 62 -3.55 -8.74 -20.64
CA GLU A 62 -4.35 -9.18 -19.49
C GLU A 62 -3.47 -9.75 -18.37
N LEU A 63 -2.45 -10.55 -18.70
CA LEU A 63 -1.50 -11.12 -17.73
C LEU A 63 -0.56 -10.06 -17.12
N MET A 64 -0.21 -9.04 -17.90
CA MET A 64 0.56 -7.89 -17.41
C MET A 64 -0.28 -7.02 -16.48
N GLU A 65 -1.54 -6.72 -16.84
CA GLU A 65 -2.49 -6.04 -15.95
C GLU A 65 -2.75 -6.84 -14.67
N GLU A 66 -2.90 -8.16 -14.76
CA GLU A 66 -3.07 -9.03 -13.59
C GLU A 66 -1.84 -8.99 -12.65
N ARG A 67 -0.65 -8.65 -13.19
CA ARG A 67 0.58 -8.44 -12.42
C ARG A 67 0.78 -6.99 -11.95
N THR A 68 0.23 -5.99 -12.63
CA THR A 68 0.42 -4.56 -12.32
C THR A 68 -0.71 -3.93 -11.51
N ASP A 69 -1.91 -4.50 -11.55
CA ASP A 69 -3.10 -3.82 -11.06
C ASP A 69 -3.46 -4.42 -9.69
N SER A 70 -3.48 -3.65 -8.60
CA SER A 70 -4.59 -2.76 -8.21
C SER A 70 -6.02 -3.31 -8.38
N SER A 71 -6.26 -4.34 -9.20
CA SER A 71 -7.55 -5.00 -9.43
C SER A 71 -8.00 -5.75 -8.18
N GLY A 72 -7.12 -6.52 -7.54
CA GLY A 72 -7.38 -7.14 -6.25
C GLY A 72 -7.68 -6.11 -5.16
N GLN A 73 -6.93 -5.00 -5.12
CA GLN A 73 -7.19 -3.91 -4.16
C GLN A 73 -8.51 -3.18 -4.44
N ARG A 74 -8.89 -3.02 -5.72
CA ARG A 74 -10.15 -2.43 -6.13
C ARG A 74 -11.34 -3.35 -5.81
N ASN A 75 -11.18 -4.67 -5.99
CA ASN A 75 -12.18 -5.66 -5.64
C ASN A 75 -12.38 -5.74 -4.11
N ASP A 76 -11.28 -5.79 -3.35
CA ASP A 76 -11.31 -5.72 -1.88
C ASP A 76 -12.02 -4.43 -1.40
N PHE A 77 -11.73 -3.30 -2.05
CA PHE A 77 -12.31 -2.01 -1.71
C PHE A 77 -13.82 -1.95 -1.99
N MET A 78 -14.26 -2.42 -3.17
CA MET A 78 -15.68 -2.46 -3.54
C MET A 78 -16.47 -3.34 -2.59
N ARG A 79 -15.97 -4.54 -2.28
CA ARG A 79 -16.60 -5.44 -1.30
C ARG A 79 -16.70 -4.79 0.09
N THR A 80 -15.65 -4.12 0.53
CA THR A 80 -15.66 -3.43 1.84
C THR A 80 -16.67 -2.29 1.87
N LEU A 81 -16.86 -1.58 0.75
CA LEU A 81 -17.84 -0.51 0.61
C LEU A 81 -19.28 -1.06 0.66
N GLU A 82 -19.56 -2.17 -0.03
CA GLU A 82 -20.86 -2.86 0.00
C GLU A 82 -21.19 -3.39 1.40
N ASP A 83 -20.21 -3.98 2.10
CA ASP A 83 -20.37 -4.43 3.50
C ASP A 83 -20.73 -3.27 4.44
N LEU A 84 -20.16 -2.07 4.22
CA LEU A 84 -20.46 -0.89 5.02
C LEU A 84 -21.82 -0.29 4.69
N GLU A 85 -22.18 -0.26 3.41
CA GLU A 85 -23.48 0.23 2.96
C GLU A 85 -24.62 -0.62 3.54
N SER A 86 -24.51 -1.95 3.43
CA SER A 86 -25.45 -2.87 4.06
C SER A 86 -25.49 -2.73 5.59
N GLY A 87 -24.35 -2.53 6.25
CA GLY A 87 -24.28 -2.27 7.68
C GLY A 87 -25.02 -1.00 8.11
N LEU A 88 -24.85 0.10 7.38
CA LEU A 88 -25.53 1.38 7.64
C LEU A 88 -27.05 1.29 7.42
N ASP A 89 -27.47 0.53 6.40
CA ASP A 89 -28.89 0.31 6.12
C ASP A 89 -29.55 -0.53 7.23
N LEU A 90 -28.86 -1.58 7.70
CA LEU A 90 -29.30 -2.38 8.85
C LEU A 90 -29.38 -1.54 10.12
N GLU A 91 -28.40 -0.68 10.37
CA GLU A 91 -28.38 0.21 11.54
C GLU A 91 -29.50 1.27 11.46
N ALA A 92 -29.80 1.79 10.27
CA ALA A 92 -30.93 2.68 10.04
C ALA A 92 -32.28 1.99 10.27
N LEU A 93 -32.42 0.72 9.88
CA LEU A 93 -33.59 -0.11 10.17
C LEU A 93 -33.72 -0.40 11.68
N LYS A 94 -32.63 -0.74 12.37
CA LYS A 94 -32.61 -0.95 13.83
C LYS A 94 -32.99 0.31 14.61
N LYS A 95 -32.46 1.47 14.21
CA LYS A 95 -32.78 2.78 14.80
C LYS A 95 -34.26 3.14 14.60
N LYS A 96 -34.85 2.79 13.45
CA LYS A 96 -36.30 2.92 13.20
C LYS A 96 -37.15 1.92 14.01
N ALA A 97 -36.60 0.75 14.30
CA ALA A 97 -37.27 -0.29 15.09
C ALA A 97 -37.13 -0.11 16.62
N GLY A 98 -36.46 0.96 17.08
CA GLY A 98 -36.30 1.25 18.52
C GLY A 98 -35.44 0.24 19.28
N VAL A 99 -34.59 -0.52 18.58
CA VAL A 99 -33.67 -1.48 19.20
C VAL A 99 -32.34 -0.77 19.45
N ASP A 100 -32.15 -0.31 20.69
CA ASP A 100 -30.87 0.22 21.18
C ASP A 100 -29.93 -0.97 21.46
N ASP A 101 -28.91 -1.13 20.64
CA ASP A 101 -27.89 -2.16 20.83
C ASP A 101 -26.84 -1.61 21.79
N ASP A 102 -27.04 -1.91 23.08
CA ASP A 102 -26.12 -1.58 24.16
C ASP A 102 -24.71 -2.07 23.78
N LYS A 103 -23.77 -1.13 23.64
CA LYS A 103 -22.41 -1.31 23.08
C LYS A 103 -21.63 -2.41 23.83
N LYS A 104 -21.78 -3.66 23.40
CA LYS A 104 -21.04 -4.82 23.89
C LYS A 104 -19.74 -5.03 23.11
N VAL A 105 -18.79 -4.10 23.24
CA VAL A 105 -17.34 -4.43 23.07
C VAL A 105 -16.50 -3.65 24.09
N ARG A 106 -16.86 -3.77 25.37
CA ARG A 106 -16.01 -3.44 26.52
C ARG A 106 -15.46 -4.72 27.15
N LYS A 107 -14.61 -5.50 26.45
CA LYS A 107 -13.91 -6.62 27.12
C LYS A 107 -12.70 -7.18 26.34
N SER A 108 -11.74 -6.34 25.98
CA SER A 108 -10.40 -6.84 25.66
C SER A 108 -9.35 -5.74 25.81
N ARG A 109 -8.55 -5.87 26.87
CA ARG A 109 -7.19 -5.30 27.05
C ARG A 109 -7.06 -3.87 27.61
N ILE A 110 -7.58 -3.68 28.80
CA ILE A 110 -7.17 -2.61 29.76
C ILE A 110 -5.68 -2.71 30.15
N GLY A 111 -4.98 -3.81 29.84
CA GLY A 111 -3.54 -3.95 30.10
C GLY A 111 -2.60 -3.27 29.08
N GLN A 112 -3.14 -2.70 27.99
CA GLN A 112 -2.32 -2.15 26.90
C GLN A 112 -2.04 -0.65 27.06
N GLU A 113 -2.77 0.03 27.94
CA GLU A 113 -2.81 1.50 28.09
C GLU A 113 -1.47 2.10 28.56
N SER A 114 -0.68 1.36 29.35
CA SER A 114 0.63 1.81 29.83
C SER A 114 1.73 1.83 28.76
N LEU A 115 1.58 1.09 27.65
CA LEU A 115 2.53 1.08 26.51
C LEU A 115 2.08 2.02 25.37
N LEU A 116 0.89 2.63 25.49
CA LEU A 116 0.35 3.55 24.48
C LEU A 116 1.04 4.92 24.50
N ALA A 117 1.61 5.29 25.65
CA ALA A 117 2.28 6.57 25.90
C ALA A 117 3.81 6.48 25.94
N THR A 118 4.39 5.28 25.84
CA THR A 118 5.85 5.12 25.86
C THR A 118 6.47 5.65 24.57
N PRO A 119 7.43 6.58 24.65
CA PRO A 119 8.23 7.00 23.50
C PRO A 119 8.94 5.79 22.89
N ILE A 120 8.83 5.62 21.59
CA ILE A 120 9.63 4.64 20.84
C ILE A 120 10.98 5.30 20.66
N GLU A 121 12.00 4.94 21.43
CA GLU A 121 13.34 5.50 21.28
C GLU A 121 14.17 4.68 20.29
N LEU A 122 14.94 5.36 19.43
CA LEU A 122 15.81 4.71 18.45
C LEU A 122 16.97 3.94 19.11
N ASP A 123 17.32 4.27 20.35
CA ASP A 123 18.39 3.62 21.11
C ASP A 123 18.10 2.14 21.41
N PHE A 124 16.82 1.74 21.40
CA PHE A 124 16.42 0.34 21.51
C PHE A 124 16.79 -0.50 20.28
N LEU A 125 17.09 0.11 19.12
CA LEU A 125 17.56 -0.63 17.93
C LEU A 125 18.92 -1.28 18.15
N GLN A 126 19.79 -0.66 18.95
CA GLN A 126 21.14 -1.16 19.22
C GLN A 126 21.21 -1.94 20.53
N SER A 127 20.39 -1.58 21.53
CA SER A 127 20.46 -2.19 22.86
C SER A 127 19.56 -3.43 23.02
N ASP A 128 18.30 -3.35 22.58
CA ASP A 128 17.31 -4.41 22.80
C ASP A 128 16.17 -4.35 21.75
N PRO A 129 16.38 -4.90 20.54
CA PRO A 129 15.39 -4.83 19.46
C PRO A 129 14.08 -5.56 19.79
N ASP A 130 14.10 -6.49 20.74
CA ASP A 130 12.93 -7.26 21.16
C ASP A 130 11.88 -6.40 21.88
N LYS A 131 12.31 -5.30 22.51
CA LYS A 131 11.41 -4.32 23.14
C LYS A 131 10.68 -3.47 22.12
N LEU A 132 11.20 -3.31 20.90
CA LEU A 132 10.57 -2.48 19.86
C LEU A 132 9.27 -3.10 19.34
N TYR A 133 9.22 -4.43 19.20
CA TYR A 133 8.04 -5.15 18.72
C TYR A 133 6.73 -4.78 19.45
N PRO A 134 6.64 -4.90 20.80
CA PRO A 134 5.42 -4.53 21.51
C PRO A 134 5.14 -3.02 21.48
N LEU A 135 6.17 -2.17 21.45
CA LEU A 135 6.01 -0.70 21.37
C LEU A 135 5.40 -0.27 20.03
N ILE A 136 5.95 -0.75 18.92
CA ILE A 136 5.43 -0.52 17.57
C ILE A 136 4.01 -1.07 17.45
N TYR A 137 3.78 -2.29 17.95
CA TYR A 137 2.46 -2.90 17.96
C TYR A 137 1.42 -2.03 18.69
N ALA A 138 1.75 -1.57 19.90
CA ALA A 138 0.88 -0.73 20.71
C ALA A 138 0.60 0.61 20.04
N PHE A 139 1.64 1.26 19.50
CA PHE A 139 1.51 2.54 18.80
C PHE A 139 0.62 2.44 17.55
N LEU A 140 0.87 1.49 16.65
CA LEU A 140 0.06 1.33 15.44
C LEU A 140 -1.39 0.96 15.76
N LYS A 141 -1.62 0.13 16.80
CA LYS A 141 -2.97 -0.17 17.27
C LYS A 141 -3.67 1.06 17.86
N ARG A 142 -2.93 1.93 18.56
CA ARG A 142 -3.45 3.20 19.08
C ARG A 142 -3.98 4.08 17.97
N ILE A 143 -3.14 4.32 16.95
CA ILE A 143 -3.50 5.20 15.83
C ILE A 143 -4.71 4.65 15.06
N LEU A 144 -4.79 3.34 14.84
CA LEU A 144 -5.96 2.72 14.21
C LEU A 144 -7.25 2.96 15.02
N ARG A 145 -7.18 2.76 16.34
CA ARG A 145 -8.32 2.97 17.22
C ARG A 145 -8.75 4.44 17.26
N GLU A 146 -7.78 5.34 17.34
CA GLU A 146 -8.03 6.78 17.27
C GLU A 146 -8.67 7.22 15.94
N TRP A 147 -8.34 6.53 14.85
CA TRP A 147 -8.99 6.77 13.55
C TRP A 147 -10.43 6.28 13.56
N GLU A 148 -10.67 5.06 14.06
CA GLU A 148 -12.02 4.50 14.21
C GLU A 148 -12.93 5.38 15.08
N GLU A 149 -12.45 5.82 16.24
CA GLU A 149 -13.15 6.75 17.12
C GLU A 149 -13.46 8.10 16.41
N SER A 150 -12.52 8.62 15.63
CA SER A 150 -12.74 9.85 14.82
C SER A 150 -13.74 9.67 13.68
N LEU A 151 -13.99 8.44 13.21
CA LEU A 151 -15.06 8.15 12.27
C LEU A 151 -16.42 8.05 12.96
N ASP A 152 -16.44 7.46 14.16
CA ASP A 152 -17.64 7.27 14.97
C ASP A 152 -18.17 8.57 15.58
N GLU A 153 -17.31 9.54 15.87
CA GLU A 153 -17.74 10.86 16.37
C GLU A 153 -18.40 11.75 15.31
N ARG A 154 -18.28 11.40 14.02
CA ARG A 154 -18.85 12.23 12.94
C ARG A 154 -20.38 12.23 12.97
N PRO A 155 -21.02 13.33 12.57
CA PRO A 155 -22.48 13.37 12.46
C PRO A 155 -22.99 12.35 11.43
N ASP A 156 -24.16 11.77 11.68
CA ASP A 156 -24.78 10.72 10.86
C ASP A 156 -24.91 11.12 9.38
N GLU A 157 -25.12 12.41 9.09
CA GLU A 157 -25.16 12.96 7.74
C GLU A 157 -23.84 12.78 6.98
N VAL A 158 -22.73 13.07 7.65
CA VAL A 158 -21.39 12.93 7.07
C VAL A 158 -21.03 11.45 6.94
N LYS A 159 -21.40 10.60 7.90
CA LYS A 159 -21.18 9.14 7.84
C LYS A 159 -21.87 8.51 6.63
N ARG A 160 -23.11 8.92 6.35
CA ARG A 160 -23.91 8.40 5.22
C ARG A 160 -23.50 8.97 3.87
N SER A 161 -22.80 10.10 3.85
CA SER A 161 -22.29 10.68 2.61
C SER A 161 -21.35 9.72 1.87
N VAL A 162 -21.26 9.85 0.54
CA VAL A 162 -20.34 9.05 -0.29
C VAL A 162 -18.89 9.19 0.19
N GLN A 163 -18.50 10.41 0.58
CA GLN A 163 -17.16 10.68 1.11
C GLN A 163 -16.93 10.01 2.47
N GLY A 164 -17.93 10.05 3.37
CA GLY A 164 -17.88 9.37 4.66
C GLY A 164 -17.75 7.85 4.52
N LYS A 165 -18.62 7.24 3.70
CA LYS A 165 -18.56 5.81 3.36
C LYS A 165 -17.20 5.41 2.80
N ARG A 166 -16.65 6.21 1.88
CA ARG A 166 -15.32 5.96 1.28
C ARG A 166 -14.19 6.02 2.30
N ILE A 167 -14.20 7.01 3.20
CA ILE A 167 -13.19 7.12 4.26
C ILE A 167 -13.31 5.94 5.23
N ALA A 168 -14.53 5.54 5.62
CA ALA A 168 -14.77 4.38 6.47
C ALA A 168 -14.31 3.07 5.82
N ALA A 169 -14.61 2.88 4.52
CA ALA A 169 -14.11 1.73 3.74
C ALA A 169 -12.58 1.69 3.69
N THR A 170 -11.96 2.86 3.52
CA THR A 170 -10.50 3.00 3.49
C THR A 170 -9.88 2.64 4.84
N MET A 171 -10.48 3.08 5.94
CA MET A 171 -10.03 2.74 7.30
C MET A 171 -10.14 1.23 7.54
N LYS A 172 -11.30 0.62 7.26
CA LYS A 172 -11.52 -0.83 7.42
C LYS A 172 -10.54 -1.66 6.59
N GLN A 173 -10.34 -1.29 5.33
CA GLN A 173 -9.34 -1.92 4.46
C GLN A 173 -7.92 -1.80 5.03
N THR A 174 -7.55 -0.62 5.55
CA THR A 174 -6.23 -0.38 6.18
C THR A 174 -6.05 -1.28 7.41
N ALA A 175 -7.07 -1.42 8.25
CA ALA A 175 -7.04 -2.29 9.41
C ALA A 175 -6.88 -3.78 9.02
N ASP A 176 -7.56 -4.22 7.95
CA ASP A 176 -7.45 -5.57 7.41
C ASP A 176 -6.06 -5.85 6.84
N TYR A 177 -5.52 -4.93 6.04
CA TYR A 177 -4.19 -5.05 5.46
C TYR A 177 -3.07 -5.01 6.49
N LEU A 178 -3.26 -4.40 7.67
CA LEU A 178 -2.27 -4.42 8.76
C LEU A 178 -2.29 -5.71 9.59
N LYS A 179 -3.29 -6.60 9.43
CA LYS A 179 -3.37 -7.87 10.18
C LYS A 179 -2.11 -8.74 10.05
N PRO A 180 -1.50 -8.93 8.86
CA PRO A 180 -0.26 -9.70 8.70
C PRO A 180 0.91 -9.09 9.47
N LEU A 181 1.11 -7.77 9.36
CA LEU A 181 2.13 -7.04 10.11
C LEU A 181 1.96 -7.23 11.63
N PHE A 182 0.72 -7.14 12.13
CA PHE A 182 0.43 -7.38 13.54
C PHE A 182 0.69 -8.81 14.01
N ARG A 183 0.64 -9.80 13.11
CA ARG A 183 1.05 -11.18 13.44
C ARG A 183 2.56 -11.28 13.52
N GLN A 184 3.28 -10.73 12.52
CA GLN A 184 4.75 -10.70 12.50
C GLN A 184 5.33 -9.96 13.71
N LEU A 185 4.72 -8.84 14.12
CA LEU A 185 5.11 -8.10 15.33
C LEU A 185 4.93 -8.92 16.62
N LYS A 186 3.93 -9.82 16.67
CA LYS A 186 3.69 -10.68 17.84
C LYS A 186 4.62 -11.89 17.88
N SER A 187 4.91 -12.47 16.71
CA SER A 187 5.84 -13.60 16.58
C SER A 187 7.30 -13.17 16.60
N ARG A 188 7.58 -11.86 16.56
CA ARG A 188 8.93 -11.29 16.42
C ARG A 188 9.66 -11.81 15.17
N ASP A 189 8.91 -11.92 14.09
CA ASP A 189 9.34 -12.49 12.81
C ASP A 189 9.40 -11.40 11.74
N LEU A 190 10.09 -10.30 12.04
CA LEU A 190 10.37 -9.24 11.08
C LEU A 190 11.85 -9.23 10.76
N GLU A 191 12.17 -9.00 9.49
CA GLU A 191 13.54 -8.78 9.06
C GLU A 191 14.12 -7.55 9.78
N PRO A 192 15.37 -7.60 10.30
CA PRO A 192 15.97 -6.51 11.08
C PRO A 192 15.93 -5.16 10.36
N ASP A 193 16.14 -5.15 9.04
CA ASP A 193 16.08 -3.93 8.22
C ASP A 193 14.68 -3.33 8.18
N ILE A 194 13.64 -4.17 8.09
CA ILE A 194 12.23 -3.74 8.08
C ILE A 194 11.86 -3.22 9.46
N LEU A 195 12.26 -3.94 10.52
CA LEU A 195 12.06 -3.50 11.90
C LEU A 195 12.69 -2.12 12.14
N ALA A 196 13.93 -1.92 11.69
CA ALA A 196 14.62 -0.64 11.82
C ALA A 196 13.87 0.50 11.13
N ARG A 197 13.40 0.29 9.90
CA ARG A 197 12.63 1.29 9.15
C ARG A 197 11.28 1.59 9.78
N ILE A 198 10.52 0.58 10.22
CA ILE A 198 9.23 0.79 10.89
C ILE A 198 9.44 1.55 12.21
N THR A 199 10.51 1.24 12.95
CA THR A 199 10.88 1.96 14.17
C THR A 199 11.15 3.42 13.88
N GLU A 200 11.95 3.72 12.84
CA GLU A 200 12.25 5.08 12.40
C GLU A 200 10.98 5.85 12.01
N ILE A 201 10.08 5.22 11.26
CA ILE A 201 8.79 5.82 10.88
C ILE A 201 7.95 6.14 12.12
N THR A 202 7.77 5.16 13.01
CA THR A 202 6.91 5.31 14.20
C THR A 202 7.48 6.31 15.21
N HIS A 203 8.80 6.35 15.40
CA HIS A 203 9.48 7.37 16.20
C HIS A 203 9.26 8.78 15.64
N ASN A 204 9.52 8.99 14.35
CA ASN A 204 9.33 10.30 13.72
C ASN A 204 7.86 10.72 13.70
N MET A 205 6.92 9.78 13.57
CA MET A 205 5.48 10.06 13.71
C MET A 205 5.11 10.55 15.12
N GLN A 206 5.70 9.98 16.17
CA GLN A 206 5.49 10.44 17.55
C GLN A 206 6.03 11.86 17.77
N GLN A 207 7.17 12.19 17.15
CA GLN A 207 7.79 13.52 17.21
C GLN A 207 7.16 14.55 16.26
N ARG A 208 6.10 14.17 15.51
CA ARG A 208 5.46 15.02 14.48
C ARG A 208 6.39 15.46 13.35
N LEU A 209 7.49 14.74 13.14
CA LEU A 209 8.46 14.98 12.07
C LEU A 209 8.06 14.21 10.80
N TYR A 210 6.94 14.60 10.20
CA TYR A 210 6.34 13.86 9.08
C TYR A 210 7.25 13.79 7.84
N LEU A 211 8.01 14.83 7.52
CA LEU A 211 8.98 14.78 6.40
C LEU A 211 10.03 13.67 6.57
N LYS A 212 10.57 13.52 7.79
CA LYS A 212 11.54 12.45 8.09
C LYS A 212 10.88 11.08 8.07
N ALA A 213 9.67 10.97 8.63
CA ALA A 213 8.88 9.75 8.55
C ALA A 213 8.59 9.35 7.10
N GLN A 214 8.31 10.32 6.22
CA GLN A 214 8.08 10.10 4.79
C GLN A 214 9.33 9.62 4.07
N ASP A 215 10.51 10.18 4.37
CA ASP A 215 11.77 9.69 3.81
C ASP A 215 12.06 8.24 4.23
N ALA A 216 11.89 7.92 5.51
CA ALA A 216 12.01 6.55 6.02
C ALA A 216 11.00 5.60 5.36
N TYR A 217 9.76 6.06 5.15
CA TYR A 217 8.73 5.33 4.41
C TYR A 217 9.14 5.07 2.95
N LEU A 218 9.68 6.06 2.26
CA LEU A 218 10.11 5.90 0.86
C LEU A 218 11.21 4.84 0.77
N ARG A 219 12.20 4.89 1.66
CA ARG A 219 13.27 3.88 1.76
C ARG A 219 12.72 2.48 2.02
N LEU A 220 11.68 2.34 2.85
CA LEU A 220 10.99 1.06 3.08
C LEU A 220 10.23 0.58 1.83
N SER A 221 9.51 1.48 1.15
CA SER A 221 8.60 1.15 0.03
C SER A 221 9.30 0.86 -1.30
N ILE A 222 10.47 1.47 -1.53
CA ILE A 222 11.31 1.22 -2.71
C ILE A 222 12.25 0.03 -2.43
N GLY A 223 12.61 -0.15 -1.16
CA GLY A 223 13.70 -1.02 -0.74
C GLY A 223 15.03 -0.40 -1.17
N ASN A 224 16.15 -0.88 -0.63
CA ASN A 224 17.46 -0.47 -1.11
C ASN A 224 17.73 -1.09 -2.50
N SER A 225 17.04 -0.58 -3.51
CA SER A 225 17.33 -0.84 -4.92
C SER A 225 18.44 0.15 -5.31
N PRO A 226 19.64 -0.32 -5.66
CA PRO A 226 20.76 0.57 -5.97
C PRO A 226 20.46 1.30 -7.28
N TRP A 227 19.89 2.50 -7.17
CA TRP A 227 19.83 3.45 -8.27
C TRP A 227 20.66 4.67 -7.90
N PRO A 228 21.75 4.96 -8.62
CA PRO A 228 22.57 6.13 -8.32
C PRO A 228 21.76 7.36 -8.70
N ILE A 229 21.24 8.07 -7.70
CA ILE A 229 20.81 9.46 -7.88
C ILE A 229 22.06 10.23 -8.30
N GLY A 230 22.03 10.77 -9.51
CA GLY A 230 23.20 11.22 -10.25
C GLY A 230 24.15 12.10 -9.44
N VAL A 231 25.38 11.60 -9.27
CA VAL A 231 26.56 12.40 -9.02
C VAL A 231 27.55 12.06 -10.13
N THR A 232 27.46 12.77 -11.26
CA THR A 232 28.54 12.79 -12.24
C THR A 232 29.64 13.71 -11.71
N MET A 233 30.58 13.16 -10.95
CA MET A 233 31.99 13.56 -10.97
C MET A 233 32.76 12.75 -9.93
N VAL A 234 33.60 11.81 -10.39
CA VAL A 234 34.97 11.62 -9.90
C VAL A 234 35.75 10.73 -10.88
N GLY A 235 37.04 11.01 -11.01
CA GLY A 235 37.90 10.60 -12.11
C GLY A 235 38.37 9.14 -12.06
N ILE A 236 39.22 8.80 -13.02
CA ILE A 236 39.68 7.46 -13.42
C ILE A 236 40.58 6.77 -12.36
N HIS A 237 40.53 7.18 -11.09
CA HIS A 237 41.25 6.53 -10.02
C HIS A 237 40.56 6.72 -8.68
N GLU A 238 39.77 5.73 -8.26
CA GLU A 238 39.88 5.21 -6.90
C GLU A 238 39.25 3.82 -6.82
N ARG A 239 40.12 2.81 -6.85
CA ARG A 239 39.77 1.44 -6.52
C ARG A 239 39.51 1.37 -5.02
N SER A 240 38.25 1.14 -4.64
CA SER A 240 37.84 0.40 -3.43
C SER A 240 36.33 0.15 -3.47
N ALA A 241 35.88 -0.60 -4.48
CA ALA A 241 34.63 -1.36 -4.35
C ALA A 241 34.86 -2.44 -3.28
N ARG A 242 34.44 -2.18 -2.04
CA ARG A 242 34.40 -3.07 -0.84
C ARG A 242 34.78 -2.17 0.34
N GLU A 243 33.86 -1.67 1.15
CA GLU A 243 33.26 -2.48 2.21
C GLU A 243 31.97 -1.82 2.73
N LYS A 244 30.97 -2.67 3.01
CA LYS A 244 29.68 -2.39 3.65
C LYS A 244 28.59 -1.77 2.78
N ILE A 245 28.44 -2.38 1.60
CA ILE A 245 27.14 -2.59 0.97
C ILE A 245 26.37 -3.63 1.84
N PHE A 246 25.81 -3.23 3.00
CA PHE A 246 24.67 -3.94 3.61
C PHE A 246 23.39 -3.62 2.82
N ALA A 247 23.50 -3.62 1.48
CA ALA A 247 22.45 -3.27 0.56
C ALA A 247 22.17 -4.49 -0.31
N ALA A 248 21.49 -5.48 0.26
CA ALA A 248 20.93 -6.57 -0.52
C ALA A 248 20.02 -7.45 0.36
N GLN A 249 18.86 -6.95 0.79
CA GLN A 249 17.78 -7.87 1.14
C GLN A 249 16.36 -7.27 1.12
N VAL A 250 16.16 -5.96 1.25
CA VAL A 250 14.77 -5.40 1.23
C VAL A 250 14.03 -5.58 -0.11
N ALA A 251 14.76 -5.77 -1.23
CA ALA A 251 14.16 -5.87 -2.57
C ALA A 251 13.26 -7.12 -2.76
N HIS A 252 13.57 -8.26 -2.09
CA HIS A 252 12.76 -9.47 -2.23
C HIS A 252 11.43 -9.38 -1.45
N VAL A 253 11.41 -8.65 -0.33
CA VAL A 253 10.22 -8.48 0.51
C VAL A 253 9.17 -7.61 -0.17
N LEU A 254 9.57 -6.68 -1.04
CA LEU A 254 8.65 -5.85 -1.83
C LEU A 254 7.99 -6.57 -3.02
N ASN A 255 8.43 -7.79 -3.33
CA ASN A 255 7.77 -8.64 -4.33
C ASN A 255 6.51 -9.31 -3.76
N ASP A 256 6.35 -9.36 -2.44
CA ASP A 256 5.14 -9.89 -1.81
C ASP A 256 4.02 -8.83 -1.75
N GLU A 257 2.87 -9.18 -2.32
CA GLU A 257 1.68 -8.31 -2.35
C GLU A 257 1.12 -8.04 -0.94
N THR A 258 1.24 -9.02 -0.04
CA THR A 258 0.82 -8.83 1.36
C THR A 258 1.64 -7.73 2.01
N THR A 259 2.96 -7.76 1.77
CA THR A 259 3.88 -6.76 2.29
C THR A 259 3.64 -5.37 1.73
N ARG A 260 3.44 -5.28 0.42
CA ARG A 260 3.07 -4.02 -0.24
C ARG A 260 1.80 -3.41 0.33
N LYS A 261 0.75 -4.22 0.54
CA LYS A 261 -0.54 -3.77 1.10
C LYS A 261 -0.39 -3.16 2.49
N TRP A 262 0.37 -3.80 3.39
CA TRP A 262 0.54 -3.25 4.74
C TRP A 262 1.49 -2.05 4.77
N ILE A 263 2.51 -1.98 3.89
CA ILE A 263 3.35 -0.78 3.73
C ILE A 263 2.48 0.40 3.28
N GLN A 264 1.67 0.24 2.23
CA GLN A 264 0.75 1.31 1.81
C GLN A 264 -0.23 1.73 2.91
N SER A 265 -0.67 0.76 3.72
CA SER A 265 -1.53 1.01 4.88
C SER A 265 -0.83 1.84 5.96
N LEU A 266 0.48 1.65 6.15
CA LEU A 266 1.29 2.48 7.04
C LEU A 266 1.31 3.94 6.59
N LYS A 267 1.41 4.22 5.28
CA LYS A 267 1.30 5.59 4.74
C LYS A 267 -0.05 6.23 5.06
N ARG A 268 -1.15 5.47 4.95
CA ARG A 268 -2.49 5.96 5.29
C ARG A 268 -2.58 6.36 6.76
N LEU A 269 -1.97 5.58 7.66
CA LEU A 269 -1.86 5.94 9.08
C LEU A 269 -1.01 7.20 9.29
N MET A 270 0.09 7.37 8.54
CA MET A 270 0.90 8.60 8.58
C MET A 270 0.08 9.83 8.19
N SER A 271 -0.68 9.76 7.10
CA SER A 271 -1.56 10.84 6.66
C SER A 271 -2.62 11.17 7.71
N PHE A 272 -3.27 10.15 8.29
CA PHE A 272 -4.22 10.36 9.39
C PHE A 272 -3.57 11.04 10.61
N CYS A 273 -2.37 10.59 11.00
CA CYS A 273 -1.62 11.21 12.09
C CYS A 273 -1.31 12.68 11.81
N GLN A 274 -0.93 13.03 10.58
CA GLN A 274 -0.64 14.41 10.20
C GLN A 274 -1.88 15.31 10.20
N ASP A 275 -3.04 14.76 9.83
CA ASP A 275 -4.31 15.50 9.88
C ASP A 275 -4.77 15.75 11.32
N LYS A 276 -4.62 14.75 12.20
CA LYS A 276 -5.01 14.85 13.62
C LYS A 276 -4.02 15.65 14.46
N TYR A 277 -2.73 15.47 14.21
CA TYR A 277 -1.63 16.14 14.92
C TYR A 277 -0.79 16.91 13.89
N PRO A 278 -1.18 18.15 13.54
CA PRO A 278 -0.42 18.91 12.56
C PRO A 278 1.02 19.15 13.04
N PRO A 279 2.00 19.16 12.11
CA PRO A 279 3.37 19.51 12.46
C PRO A 279 3.45 20.97 12.91
N ASP A 280 4.48 21.30 13.69
CA ASP A 280 4.70 22.64 14.23
C ASP A 280 4.91 23.70 13.13
N THR A 281 5.33 23.27 11.93
CA THR A 281 5.49 24.16 10.76
C THR A 281 4.69 23.62 9.57
N LEU A 282 3.88 24.47 8.94
CA LEU A 282 3.05 24.11 7.76
C LEU A 282 3.86 23.52 6.59
N ALA A 283 5.12 23.91 6.45
CA ALA A 283 6.05 23.38 5.44
C ALA A 283 6.41 21.89 5.64
N GLN A 284 6.12 21.33 6.80
CA GLN A 284 6.40 19.92 7.12
C GLN A 284 5.20 19.00 6.85
N ARG A 285 4.09 19.54 6.33
CA ARG A 285 2.99 18.71 5.84
C ARG A 285 3.42 17.96 4.59
N ILE A 286 3.26 16.64 4.62
CA ILE A 286 3.31 15.82 3.42
C ILE A 286 2.01 16.08 2.63
N GLY A 287 2.15 16.49 1.37
CA GLY A 287 1.02 16.70 0.45
C GLY A 287 0.52 15.41 -0.19
#